data_AF-A0A0W0WVK8-F1
#
_entry.id   AF-A0A0W0WVK8-F1
#
_cell.length_a   1.000
_cell.length_b   1.000
_cell.length_c   1.000
_cell.angle_alpha   90.00
_cell.angle_beta   90.00
_cell.angle_gamma   90.00
#
_symmetry.space_group_name_H-M   'P 1'
#
loop_
_entity.id
_entity.type
_entity.pdbx_description
1 polymer ?
#
loop_
_entity_poly.entity_id
_entity_poly.type
_entity_poly.pdbx_seq_one_letter_code
_entity_poly.pdbx_strand_id
1 'polypeptide(L)'
;MSTANNKKLFIGLMSGTSMDGIDAALVDLSANQFITGLTRPYSAEAKSYLNAVLNGELTSLRAYSQLNTLLGREFASAAIELMDKVQISRETIQAIGSHGQTLCHDANADIPYTIQLGCAHTIAELTGITVVADFRTRDLVVGGQGAPFAPIYHQALFKGQNFPLAIVNIGGIANVTYMPDEVKVSGYDLGPGNCLMDAWIQKNLGPDYDEAGAWASKGKVIEPLLNKMLADPYFKREPPKSIGKEYFSLAWLETYLDAEYAAIDIQATLLELTATTIAQGIKKESLAPKQIFICGGGAHNVALLNSLAKLLPEIHVKSTDAININPDLIEALMFAWLAEKTLNKIPLDMGQITGAKQIAILGAIYPGGIDKSNSLRV
;
A
#
# COMPACT_ATOMS: atom_id res chain seq x y z
N MET A 1 23.43 19.62 -30.04
CA MET A 1 24.01 19.02 -28.84
C MET A 1 22.85 18.47 -28.01
N SER A 2 22.65 17.16 -28.06
CA SER A 2 21.56 16.47 -27.37
C SER A 2 21.88 16.44 -25.87
N THR A 3 21.00 17.02 -25.05
CA THR A 3 21.00 16.78 -23.60
C THR A 3 20.69 15.30 -23.40
N ALA A 4 21.71 14.49 -23.15
CA ALA A 4 21.53 13.14 -22.68
C ALA A 4 20.73 13.23 -21.35
N ASN A 5 19.45 12.93 -21.42
CA ASN A 5 18.55 12.95 -20.27
C ASN A 5 19.04 11.83 -19.34
N ASN A 6 19.76 12.19 -18.28
CA ASN A 6 20.39 11.21 -17.39
C ASN A 6 19.31 10.59 -16.50
N LYS A 7 18.62 9.57 -17.03
CA LYS A 7 17.53 8.87 -16.36
C LYS A 7 17.98 8.40 -14.98
N LYS A 8 17.08 8.55 -13.99
CA LYS A 8 17.31 8.06 -12.63
C LYS A 8 16.42 6.85 -12.39
N LEU A 9 16.87 5.68 -12.85
CA LEU A 9 16.08 4.45 -12.75
C LEU A 9 16.22 3.80 -11.38
N PHE A 10 15.07 3.55 -10.75
CA PHE A 10 14.96 2.86 -9.47
C PHE A 10 13.86 1.81 -9.54
N ILE A 11 14.07 0.69 -8.86
CA ILE A 11 13.04 -0.33 -8.65
C ILE A 11 12.52 -0.19 -7.23
N GLY A 12 11.22 -0.29 -7.05
CA GLY A 12 10.58 -0.38 -5.75
C GLY A 12 9.96 -1.76 -5.57
N LEU A 13 10.12 -2.36 -4.40
CA LEU A 13 9.55 -3.65 -4.03
C LEU A 13 8.71 -3.51 -2.75
N MET A 14 7.47 -3.97 -2.81
CA MET A 14 6.52 -3.94 -1.70
C MET A 14 5.74 -5.25 -1.62
N SER A 15 5.47 -5.72 -0.41
CA SER A 15 4.46 -6.74 -0.17
C SER A 15 3.59 -6.30 1.00
N GLY A 16 2.30 -6.12 0.72
CA GLY A 16 1.31 -5.75 1.71
C GLY A 16 1.04 -6.84 2.75
N THR A 17 0.28 -6.51 3.78
CA THR A 17 -0.17 -7.48 4.80
C THR A 17 -1.24 -8.44 4.29
N SER A 18 -1.79 -8.22 3.10
CA SER A 18 -2.64 -9.19 2.42
C SER A 18 -1.85 -10.40 1.89
N MET A 19 -0.55 -10.25 1.65
CA MET A 19 0.34 -11.31 1.16
C MET A 19 -0.10 -11.89 -0.20
N ASP A 20 -0.76 -11.07 -1.01
CA ASP A 20 -1.25 -11.47 -2.34
C ASP A 20 -0.10 -11.67 -3.34
N GLY A 21 1.00 -10.93 -3.14
CA GLY A 21 2.21 -11.03 -3.94
C GLY A 21 3.21 -9.92 -3.60
N ILE A 22 4.23 -9.82 -4.46
CA ILE A 22 5.28 -8.81 -4.40
C ILE A 22 5.05 -7.83 -5.55
N ASP A 23 4.69 -6.61 -5.21
CA ASP A 23 4.59 -5.50 -6.14
C ASP A 23 5.98 -4.97 -6.46
N ALA A 24 6.31 -4.96 -7.75
CA ALA A 24 7.56 -4.46 -8.28
C ALA A 24 7.28 -3.36 -9.29
N ALA A 25 7.87 -2.18 -9.08
CA ALA A 25 7.67 -1.02 -9.94
C ALA A 25 9.00 -0.41 -10.36
N LEU A 26 9.15 -0.13 -11.66
CA LEU A 26 10.31 0.56 -12.22
C LEU A 26 9.90 1.99 -12.56
N VAL A 27 10.68 2.94 -12.07
CA VAL A 27 10.40 4.38 -12.20
C VAL A 27 11.66 5.15 -12.60
N ASP A 28 11.48 6.16 -13.45
CA ASP A 28 12.47 7.21 -13.68
C ASP A 28 12.17 8.40 -12.77
N LEU A 29 12.92 8.53 -11.68
CA LEU A 29 12.74 9.59 -10.69
C LEU A 29 13.26 10.96 -11.14
N SER A 30 13.91 11.07 -12.31
CA SER A 30 14.28 12.37 -12.88
C SER A 30 13.06 13.16 -13.35
N ALA A 31 12.03 12.45 -13.81
CA ALA A 31 10.75 12.99 -14.26
C ALA A 31 9.56 12.45 -13.45
N ASN A 32 9.82 11.66 -12.41
CA ASN A 32 8.82 10.92 -11.64
C ASN A 32 7.87 10.09 -12.52
N GLN A 33 8.45 9.42 -13.53
CA GLN A 33 7.73 8.72 -14.58
C GLN A 33 7.71 7.21 -14.30
N PHE A 34 6.51 6.64 -14.12
CA PHE A 34 6.31 5.20 -14.11
C PHE A 34 6.68 4.59 -15.47
N ILE A 35 7.50 3.53 -15.47
CA ILE A 35 7.93 2.84 -16.69
C ILE A 35 7.17 1.53 -16.87
N THR A 36 7.21 0.66 -15.86
CA THR A 36 6.56 -0.64 -15.88
C THR A 36 6.42 -1.16 -14.46
N GLY A 37 5.55 -2.15 -14.31
CA GLY A 37 5.37 -2.85 -13.05
C GLY A 37 4.76 -4.23 -13.24
N LEU A 38 4.78 -4.99 -12.15
CA LEU A 38 4.13 -6.29 -12.03
C LEU A 38 3.86 -6.59 -10.55
N THR A 39 2.92 -7.49 -10.31
CA THR A 39 2.71 -8.13 -9.02
C THR A 39 3.03 -9.62 -9.19
N ARG A 40 4.08 -10.09 -8.52
CA ARG A 40 4.51 -11.49 -8.59
C ARG A 40 3.93 -12.26 -7.41
N PRO A 41 3.11 -13.31 -7.61
CA PRO A 41 2.62 -14.10 -6.49
C PRO A 41 3.78 -14.81 -5.79
N TYR A 42 3.65 -14.99 -4.47
CA TYR A 42 4.57 -15.84 -3.73
C TYR A 42 4.54 -17.28 -4.25
N SER A 43 5.69 -17.95 -4.24
CA SER A 43 5.71 -19.40 -4.41
C SER A 43 4.90 -20.09 -3.31
N ALA A 44 4.39 -21.30 -3.60
CA ALA A 44 3.64 -22.08 -2.62
C ALA A 44 4.45 -22.36 -1.35
N GLU A 45 5.77 -22.57 -1.50
CA GLU A 45 6.70 -22.74 -0.38
C GLU A 45 6.76 -21.48 0.48
N ALA A 46 7.04 -20.32 -0.13
CA ALA A 46 7.14 -19.05 0.59
C ALA A 46 5.82 -18.70 1.29
N LYS A 47 4.68 -18.87 0.61
CA LYS A 47 3.36 -18.59 1.18
C LYS A 47 3.04 -19.52 2.36
N SER A 48 3.32 -20.83 2.23
CA SER A 48 3.13 -21.79 3.32
C SER A 48 4.01 -21.48 4.53
N TYR A 49 5.29 -21.16 4.29
CA TYR A 49 6.24 -20.87 5.37
C TYR A 49 5.87 -19.56 6.09
N LEU A 50 5.54 -18.51 5.33
CA LEU A 50 5.10 -17.24 5.88
C LEU A 50 3.85 -17.40 6.76
N ASN A 51 2.85 -18.16 6.30
CA ASN A 51 1.65 -18.46 7.09
C ASN A 51 1.97 -19.22 8.39
N ALA A 52 2.82 -20.24 8.32
CA ALA A 52 3.20 -21.01 9.50
C ALA A 52 3.92 -20.14 10.56
N VAL A 53 4.72 -19.15 10.13
CA VAL A 53 5.35 -18.19 11.05
C VAL A 53 4.31 -17.23 11.65
N LEU A 54 3.41 -16.68 10.82
CA LEU A 54 2.39 -15.72 11.30
C LEU A 54 1.35 -16.37 12.23
N ASN A 55 1.04 -17.64 12.01
CA ASN A 55 0.14 -18.43 12.87
C ASN A 55 0.84 -18.92 14.16
N GLY A 56 2.13 -18.68 14.33
CA GLY A 56 2.89 -19.14 15.49
C GLY A 56 3.20 -20.65 15.49
N GLU A 57 3.04 -21.33 14.35
CA GLU A 57 3.40 -22.74 14.18
C GLU A 57 4.93 -22.92 14.09
N LEU A 58 5.63 -21.93 13.53
CA LEU A 58 7.09 -21.89 13.41
C LEU A 58 7.68 -20.64 14.07
N THR A 59 8.18 -20.79 15.30
CA THR A 59 8.64 -19.67 16.14
C THR A 59 10.14 -19.67 16.45
N SER A 60 10.90 -20.61 15.89
CA SER A 60 12.34 -20.70 16.14
C SER A 60 13.14 -19.62 15.38
N LEU A 61 14.26 -19.15 15.95
CA LEU A 61 15.19 -18.26 15.24
C LEU A 61 15.62 -18.81 13.87
N ARG A 62 15.76 -20.14 13.78
CA ARG A 62 16.04 -20.83 12.51
C ARG A 62 14.93 -20.58 11.48
N ALA A 63 13.67 -20.71 11.88
CA ALA A 63 12.52 -20.52 11.01
C ALA A 63 12.46 -19.08 10.47
N TYR A 64 12.55 -18.09 11.36
CA TYR A 64 12.62 -16.67 10.94
C TYR A 64 13.80 -16.39 10.01
N SER A 65 14.99 -16.93 10.31
CA SER A 65 16.17 -16.73 9.47
C SER A 65 16.01 -17.34 8.08
N GLN A 66 15.46 -18.56 7.99
CA GLN A 66 15.20 -19.22 6.71
C GLN A 66 14.15 -18.47 5.90
N LEU A 67 13.04 -18.07 6.53
CA LEU A 67 12.00 -17.29 5.89
C LEU A 67 12.55 -15.95 5.37
N ASN A 68 13.40 -15.27 6.15
CA ASN A 68 14.01 -14.00 5.73
C ASN A 68 14.83 -14.16 4.43
N THR A 69 15.64 -15.21 4.32
CA THR A 69 16.40 -15.50 3.11
C THR A 69 15.49 -15.93 1.95
N LEU A 70 14.49 -16.80 2.20
CA LEU A 70 13.54 -17.24 1.19
C LEU A 70 12.80 -16.06 0.57
N LEU A 71 12.24 -15.17 1.40
CA LEU A 71 11.59 -13.95 0.93
C LEU A 71 12.57 -13.05 0.16
N GLY A 72 13.83 -12.95 0.58
CA GLY A 72 14.86 -12.24 -0.19
C GLY A 72 15.01 -12.76 -1.63
N ARG A 73 14.90 -14.08 -1.85
CA ARG A 73 14.94 -14.69 -3.19
C ARG A 73 13.69 -14.39 -4.00
N GLU A 74 12.51 -14.42 -3.37
CA GLU A 74 11.24 -14.08 -4.02
C GLU A 74 11.23 -12.61 -4.47
N PHE A 75 11.70 -11.69 -3.62
CA PHE A 75 11.82 -10.26 -3.94
C PHE A 75 12.85 -10.01 -5.05
N ALA A 76 14.00 -10.69 -5.01
CA ALA A 76 14.99 -10.62 -6.09
C ALA A 76 14.39 -11.09 -7.43
N SER A 77 13.62 -12.18 -7.41
CA SER A 77 12.97 -12.74 -8.60
C SER A 77 11.96 -11.75 -9.20
N ALA A 78 11.18 -11.05 -8.36
CA ALA A 78 10.27 -10.01 -8.83
C ALA A 78 11.00 -8.85 -9.52
N ALA A 79 12.13 -8.39 -8.96
CA ALA A 79 12.95 -7.35 -9.58
C ALA A 79 13.58 -7.80 -10.91
N ILE A 80 14.06 -9.04 -10.99
CA ILE A 80 14.65 -9.62 -12.21
C ILE A 80 13.58 -9.75 -13.30
N GLU A 81 12.42 -10.31 -12.97
CA GLU A 81 11.28 -10.45 -13.90
C GLU A 81 10.83 -9.08 -14.44
N LEU A 82 10.81 -8.06 -13.58
CA LEU A 82 10.48 -6.68 -13.96
C LEU A 82 11.49 -6.11 -14.96
N MET A 83 12.79 -6.33 -14.74
CA MET A 83 13.85 -5.89 -15.67
C MET A 83 13.77 -6.63 -17.00
N ASP A 84 13.55 -7.95 -16.97
CA ASP A 84 13.43 -8.79 -18.16
C ASP A 84 12.21 -8.39 -19.00
N LYS A 85 11.08 -8.04 -18.36
CA LYS A 85 9.86 -7.57 -19.04
C LYS A 85 10.09 -6.37 -19.96
N VAL A 86 11.04 -5.50 -19.63
CA VAL A 86 11.39 -4.30 -20.42
C VAL A 86 12.82 -4.34 -20.99
N GLN A 87 13.51 -5.46 -20.87
CA GLN A 87 14.87 -5.68 -21.39
C GLN A 87 15.85 -4.59 -20.93
N ILE A 88 15.76 -4.18 -19.67
CA ILE A 88 16.64 -3.18 -19.06
C ILE A 88 17.79 -3.87 -18.33
N SER A 89 19.01 -3.38 -18.57
CA SER A 89 20.20 -3.89 -17.91
C SER A 89 20.28 -3.37 -16.47
N ARG A 90 20.65 -4.27 -15.55
CA ARG A 90 20.80 -3.98 -14.12
C ARG A 90 21.76 -2.82 -13.84
N GLU A 91 22.77 -2.64 -14.69
CA GLU A 91 23.78 -1.57 -14.58
C GLU A 91 23.18 -0.18 -14.75
N THR A 92 21.98 -0.07 -15.33
CA THR A 92 21.26 1.20 -15.49
C THR A 92 20.39 1.55 -14.28
N ILE A 93 20.13 0.59 -13.39
CA ILE A 93 19.35 0.77 -12.16
C ILE A 93 20.28 1.26 -11.05
N GLN A 94 19.91 2.39 -10.41
CA GLN A 94 20.73 2.97 -9.36
C GLN A 94 20.57 2.23 -8.02
N ALA A 95 19.34 1.88 -7.68
CA ALA A 95 19.04 1.03 -6.54
C ALA A 95 17.66 0.40 -6.61
N ILE A 96 17.48 -0.62 -5.77
CA ILE A 96 16.19 -1.18 -5.39
C ILE A 96 15.82 -0.63 -4.01
N GLY A 97 14.63 -0.06 -3.86
CA GLY A 97 14.01 0.19 -2.56
C GLY A 97 13.11 -0.97 -2.17
N SER A 98 13.46 -1.74 -1.15
CA SER A 98 12.70 -2.90 -0.71
C SER A 98 12.10 -2.68 0.67
N HIS A 99 10.77 -2.64 0.75
CA HIS A 99 10.07 -2.68 2.04
C HIS A 99 10.27 -4.02 2.76
N GLY A 100 10.21 -5.11 2.01
CA GLY A 100 10.07 -6.46 2.55
C GLY A 100 8.61 -6.81 2.88
N GLN A 101 8.43 -7.84 3.69
CA GLN A 101 7.16 -8.31 4.23
C GLN A 101 7.12 -8.04 5.73
N THR A 102 6.17 -7.24 6.21
CA THR A 102 5.98 -7.02 7.64
C THR A 102 5.49 -8.30 8.32
N LEU A 103 6.16 -8.70 9.40
CA LEU A 103 5.73 -9.79 10.28
C LEU A 103 5.12 -9.26 11.58
N CYS A 104 5.74 -8.24 12.17
CA CYS A 104 5.22 -7.59 13.36
C CYS A 104 5.63 -6.12 13.42
N HIS A 105 4.82 -5.34 14.13
CA HIS A 105 5.00 -3.92 14.27
C HIS A 105 4.23 -3.45 15.51
N ASP A 106 4.95 -2.87 16.48
CA ASP A 106 4.35 -2.24 17.65
C ASP A 106 5.19 -1.04 18.06
N ALA A 107 4.70 0.15 17.71
CA ALA A 107 5.33 1.42 18.07
C ALA A 107 5.02 1.86 19.53
N ASN A 108 4.07 1.20 20.19
CA ASN A 108 3.58 1.57 21.53
C ASN A 108 4.03 0.60 22.63
N ALA A 109 4.75 -0.48 22.28
CA ALA A 109 5.39 -1.36 23.25
C ALA A 109 6.38 -0.61 24.14
N ASP A 110 6.66 -1.16 25.34
CA ASP A 110 7.67 -0.63 26.28
C ASP A 110 9.02 -0.39 25.59
N ILE A 111 9.37 -1.27 24.65
CA ILE A 111 10.46 -1.11 23.70
C ILE A 111 9.86 -1.23 22.30
N PRO A 112 9.65 -0.12 21.58
CA PRO A 112 9.07 -0.14 20.23
C PRO A 112 9.86 -1.01 19.27
N TYR A 113 9.17 -1.77 18.41
CA TYR A 113 9.80 -2.67 17.45
C TYR A 113 9.03 -2.80 16.15
N THR A 114 9.76 -3.19 15.10
CA THR A 114 9.17 -3.58 13.82
C THR A 114 10.07 -4.58 13.11
N ILE A 115 9.48 -5.54 12.43
CA ILE A 115 10.22 -6.55 11.67
C ILE A 115 9.62 -6.66 10.28
N GLN A 116 10.43 -6.32 9.28
CA GLN A 116 10.19 -6.64 7.89
C GLN A 116 11.22 -7.69 7.45
N LEU A 117 10.73 -8.81 6.92
CA LEU A 117 11.57 -9.85 6.33
C LEU A 117 11.71 -9.67 4.82
N GLY A 118 12.72 -10.30 4.24
CA GLY A 118 13.17 -10.09 2.86
C GLY A 118 14.60 -9.64 2.88
N CYS A 119 15.53 -10.60 3.03
CA CYS A 119 16.94 -10.33 3.26
C CYS A 119 17.54 -9.42 2.17
N ALA A 120 17.83 -8.17 2.50
CA ALA A 120 18.34 -7.19 1.56
C ALA A 120 19.71 -7.57 0.96
N HIS A 121 20.57 -8.26 1.72
CA HIS A 121 21.81 -8.84 1.20
C HIS A 121 21.52 -9.89 0.11
N THR A 122 20.51 -10.73 0.30
CA THR A 122 20.11 -11.72 -0.72
C THR A 122 19.57 -11.05 -1.97
N ILE A 123 18.75 -10.00 -1.82
CA ILE A 123 18.25 -9.21 -2.96
C ILE A 123 19.43 -8.55 -3.70
N ALA A 124 20.34 -7.91 -2.97
CA ALA A 124 21.48 -7.20 -3.55
C ALA A 124 22.45 -8.13 -4.29
N GLU A 125 22.70 -9.32 -3.74
CA GLU A 125 23.56 -10.33 -4.37
C GLU A 125 22.92 -10.88 -5.66
N LEU A 126 21.66 -11.32 -5.59
CA LEU A 126 21.00 -11.98 -6.73
C LEU A 126 20.70 -11.01 -7.89
N THR A 127 20.41 -9.75 -7.57
CA THR A 127 20.14 -8.73 -8.59
C THR A 127 21.42 -8.06 -9.07
N GLY A 128 22.49 -8.06 -8.28
CA GLY A 128 23.70 -7.26 -8.53
C GLY A 128 23.45 -5.75 -8.43
N ILE A 129 22.37 -5.32 -7.78
CA ILE A 129 21.96 -3.92 -7.64
C ILE A 129 22.01 -3.55 -6.15
N THR A 130 22.46 -2.35 -5.84
CA THR A 130 22.40 -1.82 -4.48
C THR A 130 20.96 -1.80 -3.97
N VAL A 131 20.73 -2.30 -2.76
CA VAL A 131 19.41 -2.32 -2.12
C VAL A 131 19.37 -1.31 -0.99
N VAL A 132 18.30 -0.54 -0.89
CA VAL A 132 17.92 0.20 0.30
C VAL A 132 16.71 -0.48 0.92
N ALA A 133 16.79 -0.83 2.20
CA ALA A 133 15.71 -1.50 2.93
C ALA A 133 15.62 -0.98 4.37
N ASP A 134 14.79 -1.61 5.21
CA ASP A 134 14.67 -1.32 6.65
C ASP A 134 14.28 0.15 6.97
N PHE A 135 13.32 0.68 6.20
CA PHE A 135 12.89 2.07 6.33
C PHE A 135 12.18 2.38 7.65
N ARG A 136 11.35 1.44 8.16
CA ARG A 136 10.50 1.65 9.34
C ARG A 136 11.31 1.73 10.63
N THR A 137 12.31 0.87 10.79
CA THR A 137 13.18 0.85 11.97
C THR A 137 13.83 2.21 12.20
N ARG A 138 14.25 2.87 11.12
CA ARG A 138 14.88 4.19 11.21
C ARG A 138 13.96 5.28 11.74
N ASP A 139 12.69 5.27 11.32
CA ASP A 139 11.66 6.20 11.82
C ASP A 139 11.32 5.92 13.30
N LEU A 140 11.17 4.64 13.68
CA LEU A 140 10.95 4.25 15.09
C LEU A 140 12.07 4.74 16.01
N VAL A 141 13.33 4.57 15.61
CA VAL A 141 14.50 4.97 16.42
C VAL A 141 14.54 6.47 16.69
N VAL A 142 14.03 7.31 15.77
CA VAL A 142 13.92 8.77 15.98
C VAL A 142 12.60 9.20 16.63
N GLY A 143 11.84 8.24 17.17
CA GLY A 143 10.62 8.46 17.93
C GLY A 143 9.35 8.59 17.10
N GLY A 144 9.38 8.20 15.82
CA GLY A 144 8.20 8.08 14.99
C GLY A 144 7.47 6.75 15.23
N GLN A 145 6.34 6.56 14.55
CA GLN A 145 5.54 5.35 14.59
C GLN A 145 5.97 4.30 13.55
N GLY A 146 6.88 4.58 12.62
CA GLY A 146 7.30 3.64 11.56
C GLY A 146 6.26 3.44 10.44
N ALA A 147 5.12 4.13 10.51
CA ALA A 147 4.02 4.10 9.55
C ALA A 147 3.06 5.28 9.81
N PRO A 148 2.24 5.69 8.83
CA PRO A 148 2.34 5.38 7.40
C PRO A 148 3.40 6.26 6.70
N PHE A 149 3.99 5.77 5.60
CA PHE A 149 4.92 6.55 4.76
C PHE A 149 4.28 7.13 3.49
N ALA A 150 3.11 6.64 3.11
CA ALA A 150 2.40 7.13 1.91
C ALA A 150 2.22 8.67 1.90
N PRO A 151 1.89 9.35 3.03
CA PRO A 151 1.68 10.80 3.00
C PRO A 151 2.87 11.63 2.54
N ILE A 152 4.10 11.31 2.97
CA ILE A 152 5.30 12.06 2.54
C ILE A 152 5.58 11.84 1.04
N TYR A 153 5.30 10.63 0.54
CA TYR A 153 5.46 10.33 -0.87
C TYR A 153 4.38 10.98 -1.72
N HIS A 154 3.11 10.96 -1.29
CA HIS A 154 2.02 11.66 -1.96
C HIS A 154 2.32 13.16 -2.06
N GLN A 155 2.82 13.80 -0.99
CA GLN A 155 3.24 15.20 -1.05
C GLN A 155 4.29 15.44 -2.16
N ALA A 156 5.28 14.56 -2.29
CA ALA A 156 6.29 14.68 -3.34
C ALA A 156 5.74 14.37 -4.75
N LEU A 157 4.90 13.35 -4.87
CA LEU A 157 4.34 12.82 -6.11
C LEU A 157 3.33 13.79 -6.75
N PHE A 158 2.51 14.44 -5.93
CA PHE A 158 1.44 15.35 -6.36
C PHE A 158 1.81 16.83 -6.22
N LYS A 159 3.10 17.14 -6.05
CA LYS A 159 3.58 18.52 -6.05
C LYS A 159 3.18 19.25 -7.33
N GLY A 160 2.75 20.50 -7.22
CA GLY A 160 2.29 21.30 -8.37
C GLY A 160 0.90 20.95 -8.91
N GLN A 161 0.17 20.02 -8.28
CA GLN A 161 -1.24 19.78 -8.59
C GLN A 161 -2.15 20.87 -8.02
N ASN A 162 -3.42 20.85 -8.43
CA ASN A 162 -4.42 21.75 -7.87
C ASN A 162 -4.83 21.29 -6.46
N PHE A 163 -4.48 22.08 -5.46
CA PHE A 163 -4.92 21.92 -4.08
C PHE A 163 -6.22 22.70 -3.80
N PRO A 164 -7.03 22.31 -2.80
CA PRO A 164 -6.88 21.13 -1.94
C PRO A 164 -7.11 19.81 -2.69
N LEU A 165 -6.34 18.78 -2.32
CA LEU A 165 -6.29 17.47 -2.97
C LEU A 165 -6.37 16.35 -1.91
N ALA A 166 -7.06 15.27 -2.23
CA ALA A 166 -7.03 14.05 -1.43
C ALA A 166 -6.62 12.83 -2.28
N ILE A 167 -5.84 11.94 -1.68
CA ILE A 167 -5.53 10.62 -2.22
C ILE A 167 -6.19 9.60 -1.32
N VAL A 168 -7.00 8.72 -1.87
CA VAL A 168 -7.67 7.66 -1.12
C VAL A 168 -7.16 6.31 -1.61
N ASN A 169 -6.43 5.59 -0.75
CA ASN A 169 -6.08 4.20 -1.00
C ASN A 169 -7.25 3.32 -0.54
N ILE A 170 -7.80 2.53 -1.45
CA ILE A 170 -8.89 1.58 -1.17
C ILE A 170 -8.31 0.16 -1.27
N GLY A 171 -7.61 -0.24 -0.19
CA GLY A 171 -7.19 -1.63 0.04
C GLY A 171 -8.25 -2.39 0.84
N GLY A 172 -7.83 -3.30 1.72
CA GLY A 172 -8.76 -3.92 2.69
C GLY A 172 -9.44 -2.88 3.59
N ILE A 173 -8.67 -1.89 4.06
CA ILE A 173 -9.13 -0.68 4.74
C ILE A 173 -8.93 0.51 3.78
N ALA A 174 -9.88 1.44 3.77
CA ALA A 174 -9.74 2.69 3.04
C ALA A 174 -9.03 3.72 3.93
N ASN A 175 -8.00 4.38 3.40
CA ASN A 175 -7.31 5.46 4.09
C ASN A 175 -7.13 6.68 3.17
N VAL A 176 -7.07 7.85 3.78
CA VAL A 176 -6.91 9.12 3.08
C VAL A 176 -5.57 9.75 3.40
N THR A 177 -4.95 10.34 2.39
CA THR A 177 -3.98 11.42 2.53
C THR A 177 -4.66 12.71 2.08
N TYR A 178 -4.82 13.68 2.99
CA TYR A 178 -5.39 14.98 2.68
C TYR A 178 -4.30 16.04 2.64
N MET A 179 -4.31 16.84 1.59
CA MET A 179 -3.35 17.93 1.35
C MET A 179 -4.14 19.23 1.07
N PRO A 180 -4.30 20.12 2.07
CA PRO A 180 -4.91 21.42 1.83
C PRO A 180 -4.04 22.33 0.97
N ASP A 181 -2.73 22.13 0.99
CA ASP A 181 -1.70 22.83 0.24
C ASP A 181 -0.49 21.92 0.00
N GLU A 182 0.59 22.44 -0.60
CA GLU A 182 1.81 21.66 -0.90
C GLU A 182 2.62 21.25 0.34
N VAL A 183 2.43 21.93 1.48
CA VAL A 183 3.28 21.79 2.68
C VAL A 183 2.62 20.95 3.75
N LYS A 184 1.32 21.11 3.94
CA LYS A 184 0.56 20.41 4.96
C LYS A 184 0.04 19.10 4.40
N VAL A 185 0.24 18.02 5.15
CA VAL A 185 -0.30 16.71 4.82
C VAL A 185 -0.79 16.04 6.10
N SER A 186 -1.94 15.40 6.02
CA SER A 186 -2.49 14.55 7.07
C SER A 186 -2.99 13.25 6.46
N GLY A 187 -3.20 12.24 7.31
CA GLY A 187 -3.85 11.01 6.87
C GLY A 187 -4.38 10.17 8.03
N TYR A 188 -5.38 9.36 7.73
CA TYR A 188 -6.06 8.50 8.68
C TYR A 188 -6.91 7.45 7.96
N ASP A 189 -7.33 6.42 8.68
CA ASP A 189 -8.21 5.37 8.15
C ASP A 189 -9.67 5.85 8.17
N LEU A 190 -10.37 5.65 7.06
CA LEU A 190 -11.76 6.07 6.85
C LEU A 190 -12.76 4.98 7.30
N GLY A 191 -12.36 3.71 7.18
CA GLY A 191 -13.24 2.57 7.41
C GLY A 191 -12.91 1.37 6.52
N PRO A 192 -13.84 0.43 6.33
CA PRO A 192 -13.63 -0.68 5.42
C PRO A 192 -13.41 -0.17 3.99
N GLY A 193 -12.41 -0.73 3.30
CA GLY A 193 -12.23 -0.60 1.87
C GLY A 193 -12.93 -1.78 1.19
N ASN A 194 -12.15 -2.75 0.74
CA ASN A 194 -12.63 -3.98 0.10
C ASN A 194 -12.88 -5.14 1.06
N CYS A 195 -12.34 -5.13 2.29
CA CYS A 195 -12.29 -6.33 3.14
C CYS A 195 -13.64 -7.02 3.39
N LEU A 196 -14.70 -6.23 3.63
CA LEU A 196 -16.05 -6.76 3.82
C LEU A 196 -16.66 -7.27 2.50
N MET A 197 -16.46 -6.55 1.40
CA MET A 197 -16.95 -6.95 0.08
C MET A 197 -16.30 -8.24 -0.40
N ASP A 198 -14.99 -8.37 -0.22
CA ASP A 198 -14.19 -9.54 -0.59
C ASP A 198 -14.60 -10.75 0.24
N ALA A 199 -14.69 -10.59 1.57
CA ALA A 199 -15.09 -11.69 2.43
C ALA A 199 -16.55 -12.14 2.17
N TRP A 200 -17.45 -11.20 1.83
CA TRP A 200 -18.85 -11.53 1.55
C TRP A 200 -19.03 -12.26 0.22
N ILE A 201 -18.38 -11.81 -0.86
CA ILE A 201 -18.46 -12.52 -2.14
C ILE A 201 -17.78 -13.89 -2.07
N GLN A 202 -16.64 -14.00 -1.37
CA GLN A 202 -15.98 -15.28 -1.17
C GLN A 202 -16.88 -16.28 -0.44
N LYS A 203 -17.56 -15.83 0.63
CA LYS A 203 -18.51 -16.67 1.38
C LYS A 203 -19.70 -17.16 0.54
N ASN A 204 -20.22 -16.33 -0.37
CA ASN A 204 -21.47 -16.61 -1.08
C ASN A 204 -21.28 -17.23 -2.46
N LEU A 205 -20.25 -16.81 -3.20
CA LEU A 205 -20.03 -17.18 -4.60
C LEU A 205 -18.69 -17.90 -4.83
N GLY A 206 -17.69 -17.69 -3.96
CA GLY A 206 -16.37 -18.33 -4.04
C GLY A 206 -15.19 -17.49 -4.56
N PRO A 207 -15.36 -16.50 -5.47
CA PRO A 207 -14.26 -15.61 -5.88
C PRO A 207 -13.67 -14.81 -4.72
N ASP A 208 -12.40 -14.41 -4.86
CA ASP A 208 -11.69 -13.64 -3.83
C ASP A 208 -12.17 -12.17 -3.74
N TYR A 209 -12.72 -11.60 -4.81
CA TYR A 209 -13.25 -10.24 -4.85
C TYR A 209 -14.35 -10.08 -5.93
N ASP A 210 -15.13 -8.99 -5.83
CA ASP A 210 -16.16 -8.62 -6.79
C ASP A 210 -15.57 -7.79 -7.93
N GLU A 211 -15.25 -8.45 -9.04
CA GLU A 211 -14.62 -7.83 -10.20
C GLU A 211 -15.44 -6.64 -10.73
N ALA A 212 -14.82 -5.46 -10.71
CA ALA A 212 -15.43 -4.17 -11.07
C ALA A 212 -16.71 -3.80 -10.29
N GLY A 213 -17.04 -4.50 -9.20
CA GLY A 213 -18.32 -4.37 -8.50
C GLY A 213 -19.52 -4.91 -9.31
N ALA A 214 -19.29 -5.88 -10.19
CA ALA A 214 -20.30 -6.42 -11.11
C ALA A 214 -21.44 -7.15 -10.40
N TRP A 215 -21.19 -7.76 -9.23
CA TRP A 215 -22.24 -8.37 -8.41
C TRP A 215 -22.98 -7.33 -7.58
N ALA A 216 -22.25 -6.45 -6.89
CA ALA A 216 -22.80 -5.36 -6.10
C ALA A 216 -23.75 -4.47 -6.92
N SER A 217 -23.37 -4.12 -8.15
CA SER A 217 -24.15 -3.23 -9.04
C SER A 217 -25.51 -3.80 -9.48
N LYS A 218 -25.75 -5.10 -9.31
CA LYS A 218 -27.04 -5.76 -9.61
C LYS A 218 -27.97 -5.81 -8.39
N GLY A 219 -27.44 -5.59 -7.19
CA GLY A 219 -28.22 -5.53 -5.97
C GLY A 219 -28.85 -4.16 -5.73
N LYS A 220 -29.61 -4.07 -4.65
CA LYS A 220 -30.19 -2.83 -4.13
C LYS A 220 -29.63 -2.56 -2.74
N VAL A 221 -29.25 -1.31 -2.51
CA VAL A 221 -28.80 -0.88 -1.18
C VAL A 221 -29.95 -1.04 -0.19
N ILE A 222 -29.65 -1.72 0.92
CA ILE A 222 -30.56 -1.92 2.04
C ILE A 222 -30.34 -0.78 3.03
N GLU A 223 -31.09 0.32 2.88
CA GLU A 223 -30.93 1.53 3.71
C GLU A 223 -30.94 1.27 5.23
N PRO A 224 -31.83 0.41 5.79
CA PRO A 224 -31.77 0.09 7.22
C PRO A 224 -30.45 -0.56 7.65
N LEU A 225 -29.88 -1.46 6.83
CA LEU A 225 -28.61 -2.13 7.11
C LEU A 225 -27.44 -1.14 7.02
N LEU A 226 -27.41 -0.31 5.97
CA LEU A 226 -26.39 0.74 5.81
C LEU A 226 -26.35 1.67 7.03
N ASN A 227 -27.52 2.17 7.45
CA ASN A 227 -27.62 3.08 8.58
C ASN A 227 -27.21 2.41 9.92
N LYS A 228 -27.55 1.12 10.12
CA LYS A 228 -27.08 0.36 11.29
C LYS A 228 -25.55 0.25 11.31
N MET A 229 -24.93 -0.06 10.17
CA MET A 229 -23.47 -0.16 10.04
C MET A 229 -22.77 1.18 10.25
N LEU A 230 -23.27 2.26 9.64
CA LEU A 230 -22.72 3.62 9.81
C LEU A 230 -22.84 4.16 11.25
N ALA A 231 -23.70 3.57 12.08
CA ALA A 231 -23.83 3.95 13.49
C ALA A 231 -22.69 3.41 14.37
N ASP A 232 -21.83 2.54 13.84
CA ASP A 232 -20.66 2.01 14.55
C ASP A 232 -19.80 3.13 15.16
N PRO A 233 -19.36 3.01 16.43
CA PRO A 233 -18.59 4.04 17.11
C PRO A 233 -17.31 4.48 16.39
N TYR A 234 -16.70 3.62 15.58
CA TYR A 234 -15.49 3.94 14.82
C TYR A 234 -15.68 5.15 13.88
N PHE A 235 -16.82 5.22 13.19
CA PHE A 235 -17.09 6.30 12.23
C PHE A 235 -17.26 7.68 12.90
N LYS A 236 -17.55 7.70 14.20
CA LYS A 236 -17.67 8.92 15.02
C LYS A 236 -16.34 9.40 15.61
N ARG A 237 -15.26 8.62 15.49
CA ARG A 237 -13.93 9.02 15.98
C ARG A 237 -13.34 10.12 15.10
N GLU A 238 -12.74 11.13 15.73
CA GLU A 238 -11.97 12.18 15.07
C GLU A 238 -10.53 11.69 14.76
N PRO A 239 -9.89 12.20 13.70
CA PRO A 239 -8.47 11.96 13.45
C PRO A 239 -7.57 12.52 14.58
N PRO A 240 -6.37 11.96 14.81
CA PRO A 240 -5.78 10.82 14.12
C PRO A 240 -6.44 9.49 14.55
N LYS A 241 -6.73 8.62 13.59
CA LYS A 241 -7.28 7.28 13.85
C LYS A 241 -6.76 6.27 12.83
N SER A 242 -6.56 5.04 13.30
CA SER A 242 -6.21 3.89 12.47
C SER A 242 -7.01 2.67 12.88
N ILE A 243 -7.19 1.72 11.96
CA ILE A 243 -7.88 0.46 12.19
C ILE A 243 -7.35 -0.64 11.26
N GLY A 244 -7.31 -1.87 11.77
CA GLY A 244 -7.01 -3.06 10.97
C GLY A 244 -8.25 -3.66 10.29
N LYS A 245 -8.03 -4.46 9.25
CA LYS A 245 -9.09 -5.20 8.55
C LYS A 245 -9.78 -6.24 9.44
N GLU A 246 -9.13 -6.63 10.53
CA GLU A 246 -9.61 -7.59 11.52
C GLU A 246 -10.85 -7.07 12.27
N TYR A 247 -10.99 -5.74 12.40
CA TYR A 247 -12.16 -5.12 13.01
C TYR A 247 -13.40 -5.29 12.12
N PHE A 248 -13.29 -4.88 10.85
CA PHE A 248 -14.35 -5.00 9.85
C PHE A 248 -14.34 -6.40 9.21
N SER A 249 -14.69 -7.39 10.02
CA SER A 249 -14.73 -8.80 9.65
C SER A 249 -16.13 -9.30 9.29
N LEU A 250 -16.22 -10.52 8.76
CA LEU A 250 -17.52 -11.20 8.58
C LEU A 250 -18.28 -11.33 9.90
N ALA A 251 -17.59 -11.60 11.01
CA ALA A 251 -18.21 -11.68 12.32
C ALA A 251 -18.82 -10.33 12.73
N TRP A 252 -18.14 -9.21 12.44
CA TRP A 252 -18.70 -7.86 12.63
C TRP A 252 -19.96 -7.67 11.77
N LEU A 253 -19.90 -8.00 10.48
CA LEU A 253 -21.03 -7.88 9.55
C LEU A 253 -22.24 -8.70 10.01
N GLU A 254 -22.02 -9.94 10.42
CA GLU A 254 -23.06 -10.88 10.85
C GLU A 254 -23.89 -10.36 12.04
N THR A 255 -23.35 -9.45 12.86
CA THR A 255 -24.12 -8.82 13.94
C THR A 255 -25.23 -7.88 13.46
N TYR A 256 -25.19 -7.45 12.19
CA TYR A 256 -26.16 -6.52 11.60
C TYR A 256 -27.15 -7.19 10.65
N LEU A 257 -26.88 -8.42 10.21
CA LEU A 257 -27.65 -9.09 9.15
C LEU A 257 -28.98 -9.62 9.68
N ASP A 258 -30.05 -9.34 8.93
CA ASP A 258 -31.35 -9.97 9.11
C ASP A 258 -31.50 -11.10 8.07
N ALA A 259 -32.15 -12.21 8.44
CA ALA A 259 -32.23 -13.43 7.60
C ALA A 259 -32.94 -13.23 6.25
N GLU A 260 -33.70 -12.15 6.11
CA GLU A 260 -34.48 -11.81 4.91
C GLU A 260 -33.66 -11.09 3.83
N TYR A 261 -32.48 -10.59 4.17
CA TYR A 261 -31.66 -9.84 3.23
C TYR A 261 -31.03 -10.75 2.18
N ALA A 262 -31.27 -10.43 0.91
CA ALA A 262 -30.63 -11.12 -0.19
C ALA A 262 -29.13 -10.85 -0.19
N ALA A 263 -28.30 -11.88 -0.45
CA ALA A 263 -26.85 -11.73 -0.42
C ALA A 263 -26.31 -10.67 -1.39
N ILE A 264 -26.94 -10.53 -2.56
CA ILE A 264 -26.57 -9.50 -3.55
C ILE A 264 -26.87 -8.08 -3.07
N ASP A 265 -27.95 -7.90 -2.31
CA ASP A 265 -28.34 -6.62 -1.76
C ASP A 265 -27.43 -6.25 -0.57
N ILE A 266 -26.98 -7.25 0.21
CA ILE A 266 -25.92 -7.06 1.21
C ILE A 266 -24.63 -6.60 0.52
N GLN A 267 -24.19 -7.25 -0.57
CA GLN A 267 -23.00 -6.82 -1.32
C GLN A 267 -23.13 -5.36 -1.82
N ALA A 268 -24.27 -5.00 -2.39
CA ALA A 268 -24.55 -3.62 -2.81
C ALA A 268 -24.46 -2.63 -1.63
N THR A 269 -24.95 -3.03 -0.46
CA THR A 269 -24.93 -2.22 0.76
C THR A 269 -23.51 -2.07 1.33
N LEU A 270 -22.66 -3.10 1.24
CA LEU A 270 -21.26 -3.04 1.63
C LEU A 270 -20.45 -2.11 0.74
N LEU A 271 -20.69 -2.13 -0.57
CA LEU A 271 -20.09 -1.17 -1.50
C LEU A 271 -20.50 0.27 -1.15
N GLU A 272 -21.79 0.49 -0.88
CA GLU A 272 -22.31 1.81 -0.49
C GLU A 272 -21.76 2.27 0.87
N LEU A 273 -21.52 1.35 1.82
CA LEU A 273 -20.86 1.66 3.09
C LEU A 273 -19.44 2.22 2.86
N THR A 274 -18.63 1.55 2.03
CA THR A 274 -17.29 2.02 1.66
C THR A 274 -17.36 3.39 0.98
N ALA A 275 -18.23 3.55 -0.02
CA ALA A 275 -18.38 4.84 -0.72
C ALA A 275 -18.82 5.97 0.23
N THR A 276 -19.80 5.69 1.10
CA THR A 276 -20.36 6.66 2.04
C THR A 276 -19.34 7.08 3.09
N THR A 277 -18.58 6.15 3.66
CA THR A 277 -17.58 6.47 4.70
C THR A 277 -16.42 7.29 4.14
N ILE A 278 -15.96 6.98 2.92
CA ILE A 278 -15.00 7.81 2.19
C ILE A 278 -15.57 9.21 1.94
N ALA A 279 -16.77 9.31 1.37
CA ALA A 279 -17.39 10.59 1.07
C ALA A 279 -17.61 11.46 2.32
N GLN A 280 -18.01 10.85 3.44
CA GLN A 280 -18.16 11.54 4.72
C GLN A 280 -16.82 12.05 5.26
N GLY A 281 -15.76 11.25 5.19
CA GLY A 281 -14.42 11.68 5.61
C GLY A 281 -13.91 12.87 4.80
N ILE A 282 -14.04 12.79 3.46
CA ILE A 282 -13.66 13.91 2.59
C ILE A 282 -14.46 15.18 2.89
N LYS A 283 -15.77 15.07 3.14
CA LYS A 283 -16.63 16.24 3.47
C LYS A 283 -16.31 16.88 4.83
N LYS A 284 -15.61 16.17 5.72
CA LYS A 284 -15.18 16.71 7.02
C LYS A 284 -13.91 17.54 6.94
N GLU A 285 -13.19 17.48 5.82
CA GLU A 285 -11.93 18.22 5.68
C GLU A 285 -12.16 19.73 5.70
N SER A 286 -11.17 20.45 6.24
CA SER A 286 -11.26 21.90 6.47
C SER A 286 -11.50 22.72 5.19
N LEU A 287 -11.01 22.23 4.06
CA LEU A 287 -11.29 22.75 2.73
C LEU A 287 -11.69 21.59 1.83
N ALA A 288 -12.85 21.68 1.19
CA ALA A 288 -13.30 20.64 0.28
C ALA A 288 -12.26 20.45 -0.86
N PRO A 289 -11.73 19.22 -1.06
CA PRO A 289 -10.82 18.97 -2.16
C PRO A 289 -11.54 19.10 -3.49
N LYS A 290 -10.86 19.70 -4.47
CA LYS A 290 -11.41 19.86 -5.84
C LYS A 290 -11.30 18.58 -6.66
N GLN A 291 -10.42 17.70 -6.24
CA GLN A 291 -10.13 16.44 -6.89
C GLN A 291 -9.72 15.40 -5.85
N ILE A 292 -10.04 14.15 -6.15
CA ILE A 292 -9.64 12.98 -5.38
C ILE A 292 -8.99 12.00 -6.35
N PHE A 293 -7.81 11.52 -6.00
CA PHE A 293 -7.18 10.40 -6.70
C PHE A 293 -7.33 9.12 -5.89
N ILE A 294 -7.84 8.07 -6.53
CA ILE A 294 -8.04 6.75 -5.94
C ILE A 294 -6.90 5.83 -6.36
N CYS A 295 -6.33 5.13 -5.39
CA CYS A 295 -5.33 4.07 -5.59
C CYS A 295 -5.71 2.80 -4.80
N GLY A 296 -4.91 1.73 -4.95
CA GLY A 296 -5.21 0.40 -4.44
C GLY A 296 -6.29 -0.33 -5.24
N GLY A 297 -6.58 -1.58 -4.86
CA GLY A 297 -7.47 -2.46 -5.62
C GLY A 297 -8.88 -1.91 -5.85
N GLY A 298 -9.40 -1.08 -4.93
CA GLY A 298 -10.69 -0.43 -5.10
C GLY A 298 -10.74 0.61 -6.23
N ALA A 299 -9.59 1.06 -6.76
CA ALA A 299 -9.52 1.89 -7.96
C ALA A 299 -10.04 1.17 -9.22
N HIS A 300 -10.10 -0.17 -9.21
CA HIS A 300 -10.65 -0.98 -10.31
C HIS A 300 -12.15 -1.29 -10.14
N ASN A 301 -12.73 -0.96 -8.98
CA ASN A 301 -14.15 -1.17 -8.72
C ASN A 301 -14.97 -0.03 -9.34
N VAL A 302 -15.38 -0.21 -10.60
CA VAL A 302 -16.15 0.79 -11.37
C VAL A 302 -17.46 1.17 -10.66
N ALA A 303 -18.17 0.20 -10.05
CA ALA A 303 -19.39 0.49 -9.31
C ALA A 303 -19.12 1.38 -8.07
N LEU A 304 -18.02 1.14 -7.36
CA LEU A 304 -17.59 1.95 -6.22
C LEU A 304 -17.24 3.38 -6.63
N LEU A 305 -16.45 3.54 -7.69
CA LEU A 305 -16.10 4.86 -8.23
C LEU A 305 -17.35 5.64 -8.68
N ASN A 306 -18.33 4.96 -9.28
CA ASN A 306 -19.60 5.57 -9.66
C ASN A 306 -20.44 5.99 -8.44
N SER A 307 -20.46 5.19 -7.36
CA SER A 307 -21.13 5.59 -6.11
C SER A 307 -20.44 6.82 -5.49
N LEU A 308 -19.11 6.82 -5.41
CA LEU A 308 -18.32 7.97 -4.93
C LEU A 308 -18.60 9.25 -5.74
N ALA A 309 -18.64 9.16 -7.06
CA ALA A 309 -18.95 10.29 -7.93
C ALA A 309 -20.37 10.85 -7.69
N LYS A 310 -21.35 10.00 -7.37
CA LYS A 310 -22.71 10.44 -7.00
C LYS A 310 -22.75 11.12 -5.63
N LEU A 311 -21.99 10.60 -4.67
CA LEU A 311 -21.92 11.14 -3.30
C LEU A 311 -21.13 12.45 -3.22
N LEU A 312 -20.23 12.69 -4.19
CA LEU A 312 -19.34 13.85 -4.27
C LEU A 312 -19.46 14.55 -5.65
N PRO A 313 -20.64 15.07 -6.02
CA PRO A 313 -20.90 15.58 -7.36
C PRO A 313 -20.07 16.82 -7.74
N GLU A 314 -19.55 17.55 -6.75
CA GLU A 314 -18.72 18.74 -6.95
C GLU A 314 -17.21 18.43 -6.97
N ILE A 315 -16.82 17.17 -6.76
CA ILE A 315 -15.42 16.75 -6.65
C ILE A 315 -15.08 15.78 -7.78
N HIS A 316 -13.97 16.04 -8.47
CA HIS A 316 -13.50 15.14 -9.52
C HIS A 316 -12.84 13.90 -8.90
N VAL A 317 -13.55 12.77 -8.87
CA VAL A 317 -13.02 11.47 -8.44
C VAL A 317 -12.40 10.76 -9.65
N LYS A 318 -11.11 10.42 -9.58
CA LYS A 318 -10.38 9.70 -10.64
C LYS A 318 -9.45 8.67 -10.02
N SER A 319 -9.12 7.60 -10.74
CA SER A 319 -7.97 6.76 -10.40
C SER A 319 -6.67 7.56 -10.58
N THR A 320 -5.61 7.23 -9.84
CA THR A 320 -4.25 7.76 -10.10
C THR A 320 -3.75 7.42 -11.51
N ASP A 321 -4.32 6.39 -12.15
CA ASP A 321 -4.00 6.03 -13.54
C ASP A 321 -4.30 7.18 -14.51
N ALA A 322 -5.27 8.03 -14.21
CA ALA A 322 -5.62 9.20 -15.02
C ALA A 322 -4.48 10.23 -15.15
N ILE A 323 -3.43 10.11 -14.34
CA ILE A 323 -2.21 10.93 -14.40
C ILE A 323 -0.95 10.06 -14.55
N ASN A 324 -1.10 8.86 -15.14
CA ASN A 324 -0.04 7.88 -15.40
C ASN A 324 0.68 7.35 -14.15
N ILE A 325 -0.03 7.29 -13.01
CA ILE A 325 0.47 6.65 -11.79
C ILE A 325 -0.36 5.39 -11.57
N ASN A 326 0.27 4.24 -11.75
CA ASN A 326 -0.41 2.96 -11.59
C ASN A 326 -0.98 2.83 -10.16
N PRO A 327 -2.31 2.61 -9.99
CA PRO A 327 -2.97 2.63 -8.69
C PRO A 327 -2.55 1.48 -7.78
N ASP A 328 -2.17 0.33 -8.34
CA ASP A 328 -1.78 -0.86 -7.57
C ASP A 328 -0.34 -0.77 -7.07
N LEU A 329 0.48 0.02 -7.76
CA LEU A 329 1.94 0.04 -7.55
C LEU A 329 2.44 1.29 -6.83
N ILE A 330 1.55 2.17 -6.40
CA ILE A 330 1.94 3.44 -5.76
C ILE A 330 2.79 3.24 -4.51
N GLU A 331 2.55 2.17 -3.74
CA GLU A 331 3.38 1.82 -2.58
C GLU A 331 4.75 1.30 -3.00
N ALA A 332 4.85 0.48 -4.05
CA ALA A 332 6.15 0.08 -4.59
C ALA A 332 6.94 1.30 -5.09
N LEU A 333 6.28 2.22 -5.82
CA LEU A 333 6.88 3.47 -6.29
C LEU A 333 7.41 4.35 -5.13
N MET A 334 6.69 4.38 -4.00
CA MET A 334 7.17 5.05 -2.79
C MET A 334 8.51 4.48 -2.32
N PHE A 335 8.70 3.17 -2.30
CA PHE A 335 9.96 2.58 -1.85
C PHE A 335 11.12 2.83 -2.83
N ALA A 336 10.86 2.87 -4.14
CA ALA A 336 11.83 3.34 -5.12
C ALA A 336 12.26 4.79 -4.82
N TRP A 337 11.30 5.67 -4.52
CA TRP A 337 11.55 7.06 -4.16
C TRP A 337 12.33 7.19 -2.84
N LEU A 338 11.97 6.42 -1.81
CA LEU A 338 12.70 6.40 -0.54
C LEU A 338 14.17 5.97 -0.73
N ALA A 339 14.43 4.97 -1.59
CA ALA A 339 15.79 4.56 -1.92
C ALA A 339 16.61 5.71 -2.54
N GLU A 340 16.00 6.52 -3.42
CA GLU A 340 16.65 7.70 -3.99
C GLU A 340 17.00 8.74 -2.92
N LYS A 341 16.10 8.96 -1.95
CA LYS A 341 16.39 9.86 -0.81
C LYS A 341 17.53 9.34 0.04
N THR A 342 17.54 8.05 0.36
CA THR A 342 18.60 7.43 1.16
C THR A 342 19.96 7.51 0.47
N LEU A 343 20.04 7.13 -0.80
CA LEU A 343 21.30 7.18 -1.56
C LEU A 343 21.86 8.59 -1.68
N ASN A 344 20.99 9.59 -1.89
CA ASN A 344 21.39 10.98 -2.02
C ASN A 344 21.53 11.70 -0.66
N LYS A 345 21.39 10.98 0.46
CA LYS A 345 21.48 11.50 1.83
C LYS A 345 20.50 12.67 2.09
N ILE A 346 19.32 12.60 1.47
CA ILE A 346 18.26 13.59 1.65
C ILE A 346 17.42 13.17 2.85
N PRO A 347 17.41 13.94 3.96
CA PRO A 347 16.63 13.60 5.14
C PRO A 347 15.15 13.97 4.92
N LEU A 348 14.24 13.26 5.58
CA LEU A 348 12.79 13.46 5.53
C LEU A 348 12.26 13.89 6.89
N ASP A 349 11.36 14.87 6.90
CA ASP A 349 10.62 15.27 8.09
C ASP A 349 9.32 14.48 8.19
N MET A 350 9.29 13.54 9.14
CA MET A 350 8.13 12.70 9.41
C MET A 350 7.34 13.17 10.64
N GLY A 351 7.68 14.32 11.24
CA GLY A 351 7.12 14.76 12.52
C GLY A 351 5.60 14.96 12.48
N GLN A 352 5.07 15.48 11.37
CA GLN A 352 3.62 15.67 11.18
C GLN A 352 2.87 14.39 10.77
N ILE A 353 3.60 13.33 10.38
CA ILE A 353 3.00 12.11 9.81
C ILE A 353 3.07 10.97 10.83
N THR A 354 4.28 10.66 11.32
CA THR A 354 4.53 9.54 12.23
C THR A 354 4.83 9.99 13.66
N GLY A 355 4.93 11.29 13.92
CA GLY A 355 5.32 11.81 15.24
C GLY A 355 6.82 11.77 15.52
N ALA A 356 7.66 11.50 14.51
CA ALA A 356 9.11 11.50 14.64
C ALA A 356 9.64 12.81 15.27
N LYS A 357 10.57 12.68 16.20
CA LYS A 357 11.12 13.82 16.97
C LYS A 357 12.29 14.50 16.26
N GLN A 358 12.84 13.85 15.22
CA GLN A 358 13.99 14.34 14.47
C GLN A 358 13.80 14.01 12.99
N ILE A 359 14.28 14.91 12.13
CA ILE A 359 14.39 14.67 10.69
C ILE A 359 15.46 13.58 10.49
N ALA A 360 15.18 12.58 9.66
CA ALA A 360 16.08 11.45 9.45
C ALA A 360 16.16 11.03 7.98
N ILE A 361 17.33 10.54 7.58
CA ILE A 361 17.44 9.71 6.38
C ILE A 361 16.89 8.33 6.77
N LEU A 362 15.89 7.85 6.03
CA LEU A 362 15.28 6.52 6.25
C LEU A 362 16.09 5.42 5.56
N GLY A 363 15.95 4.19 6.04
CA GLY A 363 16.52 2.98 5.44
C GLY A 363 18.03 2.77 5.66
N ALA A 364 18.51 1.61 5.23
CA ALA A 364 19.89 1.15 5.27
C ALA A 364 20.34 0.69 3.88
N ILE A 365 21.61 0.97 3.52
CA ILE A 365 22.18 0.66 2.21
C ILE A 365 22.93 -0.68 2.27
N TYR A 366 22.58 -1.58 1.37
CA TYR A 366 23.20 -2.87 1.15
C TYR A 366 23.87 -2.86 -0.22
N PRO A 367 25.21 -2.89 -0.30
CA PRO A 367 25.94 -2.87 -1.57
C PRO A 367 25.54 -4.03 -2.48
N GLY A 368 25.43 -3.77 -3.79
CA GLY A 368 25.18 -4.80 -4.79
C GLY A 368 26.30 -5.87 -4.83
N GLY A 369 25.92 -7.10 -5.18
CA GLY A 369 26.87 -8.22 -5.33
C GLY A 369 27.96 -7.95 -6.38
N ILE A 370 29.17 -8.46 -6.13
CA ILE A 370 30.38 -8.15 -6.94
C ILE A 370 30.53 -9.11 -8.14
N ASP A 371 29.94 -10.32 -8.09
CA ASP A 371 30.13 -11.36 -9.11
C ASP A 371 29.01 -11.39 -10.16
N LYS A 372 29.41 -11.13 -11.41
CA LYS A 372 28.55 -10.91 -12.58
C LYS A 372 28.26 -12.17 -13.40
N SER A 373 28.74 -13.34 -12.96
CA SER A 373 28.67 -14.60 -13.71
C SER A 373 27.95 -15.74 -13.00
N ASN A 374 27.75 -15.62 -11.69
CA ASN A 374 27.12 -16.66 -10.89
C ASN A 374 25.60 -16.50 -10.84
N SER A 375 24.96 -17.01 -11.89
CA SER A 375 23.64 -17.64 -11.76
C SER A 375 23.75 -18.95 -10.95
N LEU A 376 24.39 -18.91 -9.78
CA LEU A 376 24.45 -20.05 -8.88
C LEU A 376 23.28 -20.00 -7.91
N ARG A 377 22.35 -20.93 -8.16
CA ARG A 377 21.73 -21.82 -7.15
C ARG A 377 22.01 -21.40 -5.71
N VAL A 378 21.12 -20.59 -5.15
CA VAL A 378 20.97 -20.45 -3.70
C VAL A 378 19.53 -20.76 -3.37
#